data_AF-A0A947XUY9-F1
#
_entry.id   AF-A0A947XUY9-F1
#
_cell.length_a   1.000
_cell.length_b   1.000
_cell.length_c   1.000
_cell.angle_alpha   90.00
_cell.angle_beta   90.00
_cell.angle_gamma   90.00
#
_symmetry.space_group_name_H-M   'P 1'
#
loop_
_entity.id
_entity.type
_entity.pdbx_description
1 polymer ?
#
loop_
_entity_poly.entity_id
_entity_poly.type
_entity_poly.pdbx_seq_one_letter_code
_entity_poly.pdbx_strand_id
1 'polypeptide(L)'
;MGGTFDPIHFGHLRLAEEMAEGLGLARVRFIPAGQPPHRGAPHTVATHRLEMVRRAIAGNPRFELDAREVESPRPSYTVDTLAALRAELGSEQPLWLLLGADAFLALPTWHEWRQLFELAHIAVAARPGARLLQSDVMPEILKNEVSQRQPVDGPVSGPAGSVLLRKMTPLDISATAIRDTLARHGSARYLLPDAVLDTGKLTSLFERMVIASGTSNRQTRALADNVRIKMKEAGEYVGNTEGEETGEWVLLDLGDVIVHVMLPATRTHYNLEELWGAAEAARARHIQADH
;
A
#
# COMPACT_ATOMS: atom_id res chain seq x y z
N MET A 1 -9.71 -0.01 6.30
CA MET A 1 -9.34 -0.89 5.17
C MET A 1 -8.23 -1.82 5.64
N GLY A 2 -8.56 -3.06 5.94
CA GLY A 2 -7.58 -4.09 6.32
C GLY A 2 -7.03 -4.81 5.09
N GLY A 3 -5.78 -5.24 5.14
CA GLY A 3 -5.18 -6.01 4.04
C GLY A 3 -3.78 -6.50 4.34
N THR A 4 -3.36 -7.57 3.64
CA THR A 4 -1.97 -8.01 3.71
C THR A 4 -1.03 -6.95 3.12
N PHE A 5 -1.43 -6.28 2.02
CA PHE A 5 -0.62 -5.27 1.33
C PHE A 5 0.78 -5.76 0.96
N ASP A 6 0.84 -6.83 0.16
CA ASP A 6 2.09 -7.53 -0.17
C ASP A 6 2.36 -7.57 -1.70
N PRO A 7 2.60 -6.42 -2.37
CA PRO A 7 2.66 -5.06 -1.83
C PRO A 7 1.31 -4.31 -1.89
N ILE A 8 1.22 -3.15 -1.24
CA ILE A 8 0.18 -2.15 -1.53
C ILE A 8 0.35 -1.63 -2.97
N HIS A 9 -0.75 -1.29 -3.65
CA HIS A 9 -0.74 -0.94 -5.08
C HIS A 9 -1.90 -0.01 -5.43
N PHE A 10 -1.93 0.56 -6.65
CA PHE A 10 -2.97 1.54 -7.04
C PHE A 10 -4.40 1.00 -6.95
N GLY A 11 -4.60 -0.30 -7.17
CA GLY A 11 -5.91 -0.94 -6.92
C GLY A 11 -6.44 -0.74 -5.49
N HIS A 12 -5.57 -0.79 -4.47
CA HIS A 12 -5.98 -0.53 -3.08
C HIS A 12 -6.27 0.95 -2.84
N LEU A 13 -5.39 1.83 -3.34
CA LEU A 13 -5.51 3.27 -3.15
C LEU A 13 -6.75 3.83 -3.83
N ARG A 14 -7.04 3.38 -5.05
CA ARG A 14 -8.24 3.79 -5.80
C ARG A 14 -9.52 3.31 -5.12
N LEU A 15 -9.52 2.08 -4.59
CA LEU A 15 -10.63 1.55 -3.81
C LEU A 15 -10.90 2.42 -2.58
N ALA A 16 -9.86 2.74 -1.81
CA ALA A 16 -9.99 3.58 -0.62
C ALA A 16 -10.52 4.98 -0.97
N GLU A 17 -10.01 5.60 -2.02
CA GLU A 17 -10.36 6.96 -2.44
C GLU A 17 -11.84 7.06 -2.87
N GLU A 18 -12.26 6.18 -3.79
CA GLU A 18 -13.64 6.17 -4.29
C GLU A 18 -14.64 5.78 -3.20
N MET A 19 -14.27 4.88 -2.27
CA MET A 19 -15.12 4.55 -1.13
C MET A 19 -15.22 5.73 -0.16
N ALA A 20 -14.13 6.46 0.08
CA ALA A 20 -14.14 7.65 0.92
C ALA A 20 -15.07 8.72 0.35
N GLU A 21 -14.98 8.98 -0.96
CA GLU A 21 -15.88 9.92 -1.66
C GLU A 21 -17.32 9.44 -1.66
N GLY A 22 -17.55 8.20 -2.11
CA GLY A 22 -18.89 7.67 -2.30
C GLY A 22 -19.65 7.48 -1.00
N LEU A 23 -18.99 7.30 0.13
CA LEU A 23 -19.62 7.13 1.44
C LEU A 23 -19.50 8.39 2.33
N GLY A 24 -18.81 9.44 1.86
CA GLY A 24 -18.57 10.65 2.65
C GLY A 24 -17.70 10.40 3.89
N LEU A 25 -16.71 9.50 3.79
CA LEU A 25 -15.84 9.17 4.93
C LEU A 25 -14.88 10.33 5.21
N ALA A 26 -14.84 10.75 6.48
CA ALA A 26 -13.86 11.75 6.92
C ALA A 26 -12.42 11.20 6.86
N ARG A 27 -12.24 9.91 7.15
CA ARG A 27 -10.94 9.24 7.23
C ARG A 27 -11.03 7.79 6.77
N VAL A 28 -9.94 7.27 6.20
CA VAL A 28 -9.73 5.86 5.88
C VAL A 28 -8.45 5.38 6.55
N ARG A 29 -8.59 4.53 7.57
CA ARG A 29 -7.45 3.87 8.21
C ARG A 29 -7.02 2.64 7.41
N PHE A 30 -5.76 2.62 6.97
CA PHE A 30 -5.11 1.45 6.37
C PHE A 30 -4.47 0.63 7.48
N ILE A 31 -4.87 -0.64 7.60
CA ILE A 31 -4.44 -1.54 8.67
C ILE A 31 -3.73 -2.74 8.04
N PRO A 32 -2.38 -2.72 7.95
CA PRO A 32 -1.63 -3.84 7.41
C PRO A 32 -1.69 -5.03 8.37
N ALA A 33 -2.05 -6.21 7.86
CA ALA A 33 -2.13 -7.40 8.69
C ALA A 33 -0.77 -7.74 9.28
N GLY A 34 -0.67 -7.99 10.58
CA GLY A 34 0.56 -8.46 11.22
C GLY A 34 0.79 -9.93 10.92
N GLN A 35 -0.03 -10.78 11.54
CA GLN A 35 0.00 -12.24 11.39
C GLN A 35 -1.35 -12.74 10.86
N PRO A 36 -1.59 -12.70 9.53
CA PRO A 36 -2.88 -13.09 8.96
C PRO A 36 -3.10 -14.62 9.10
N PRO A 37 -4.11 -15.08 9.87
CA PRO A 37 -4.30 -16.50 10.17
C PRO A 37 -4.94 -17.29 9.02
N HIS A 38 -5.66 -16.61 8.12
CA HIS A 38 -6.44 -17.22 7.04
C HIS A 38 -5.77 -17.14 5.65
N ARG A 39 -4.53 -16.65 5.58
CA ARG A 39 -3.71 -16.66 4.37
C ARG A 39 -2.36 -17.29 4.70
N GLY A 40 -1.72 -17.92 3.72
CA GLY A 40 -0.33 -18.35 3.88
C GLY A 40 0.57 -17.20 4.31
N ALA A 41 1.73 -17.51 4.90
CA ALA A 41 2.68 -16.50 5.36
C ALA A 41 2.95 -15.49 4.22
N PRO A 42 2.80 -14.17 4.46
CA PRO A 42 3.14 -13.16 3.47
C PRO A 42 4.58 -13.31 3.00
N HIS A 43 4.86 -12.98 1.74
CA HIS A 43 6.23 -13.01 1.19
C HIS A 43 7.08 -11.90 1.81
N THR A 44 6.45 -10.76 2.11
CA THR A 44 7.10 -9.61 2.73
C THR A 44 6.79 -9.52 4.22
N VAL A 45 7.85 -9.30 5.03
CA VAL A 45 7.72 -9.11 6.49
C VAL A 45 6.81 -7.94 6.84
N ALA A 46 6.11 -8.03 7.98
CA ALA A 46 5.06 -7.07 8.35
C ALA A 46 5.53 -5.62 8.46
N THR A 47 6.74 -5.40 8.98
CA THR A 47 7.35 -4.07 9.11
C THR A 47 7.61 -3.41 7.75
N HIS A 48 8.08 -4.17 6.75
CA HIS A 48 8.26 -3.65 5.40
C HIS A 48 6.92 -3.31 4.74
N ARG A 49 5.88 -4.14 4.95
CA ARG A 49 4.53 -3.86 4.43
C ARG A 49 3.94 -2.60 5.06
N LEU A 50 4.12 -2.42 6.37
CA LEU A 50 3.73 -1.20 7.10
C LEU A 50 4.37 0.04 6.47
N GLU A 51 5.68 -0.03 6.21
CA GLU A 51 6.44 1.06 5.60
C GLU A 51 6.00 1.35 4.16
N MET A 52 5.74 0.32 3.36
CA MET A 52 5.16 0.47 2.02
C MET A 52 3.82 1.19 2.06
N VAL A 53 2.94 0.83 3.00
CA VAL A 53 1.64 1.50 3.18
C VAL A 53 1.84 2.96 3.60
N ARG A 54 2.71 3.22 4.59
CA ARG A 54 3.03 4.58 5.05
C ARG A 54 3.40 5.51 3.89
N ARG A 55 4.25 5.01 2.99
CA ARG A 55 4.70 5.76 1.81
C ARG A 55 3.61 5.90 0.75
N ALA A 56 2.87 4.82 0.48
CA ALA A 56 1.82 4.79 -0.53
C ALA A 56 0.66 5.75 -0.24
N ILE A 57 0.36 6.01 1.04
CA ILE A 57 -0.72 6.91 1.45
C ILE A 57 -0.24 8.34 1.73
N ALA A 58 1.08 8.60 1.66
CA ALA A 58 1.64 9.90 1.96
C ALA A 58 1.08 10.97 1.00
N GLY A 59 0.61 12.09 1.57
CA GLY A 59 0.04 13.20 0.80
C GLY A 59 -1.47 13.13 0.58
N ASN A 60 -2.16 12.05 0.97
CA ASN A 60 -3.63 12.02 0.98
C ASN A 60 -4.17 12.42 2.37
N PRO A 61 -4.89 13.54 2.51
CA PRO A 61 -5.33 14.05 3.81
C PRO A 61 -6.41 13.20 4.50
N ARG A 62 -7.06 12.29 3.75
CA ARG A 62 -8.06 11.36 4.29
C ARG A 62 -7.45 10.05 4.78
N PHE A 63 -6.22 9.72 4.39
CA PHE A 63 -5.65 8.41 4.64
C PHE A 63 -4.77 8.42 5.87
N GLU A 64 -4.97 7.42 6.73
CA GLU A 64 -4.22 7.23 7.96
C GLU A 64 -3.65 5.82 8.01
N LEU A 65 -2.46 5.69 8.58
CA LEU A 65 -1.87 4.40 8.89
C LEU A 65 -2.28 3.98 10.30
N ASP A 66 -2.66 2.72 10.47
CA ASP A 66 -2.88 2.11 11.78
C ASP A 66 -2.01 0.86 11.89
N ALA A 67 -1.00 0.93 12.75
CA ALA A 67 0.02 -0.12 12.90
C ALA A 67 -0.37 -1.24 13.87
N ARG A 68 -1.56 -1.17 14.49
CA ARG A 68 -1.95 -2.03 15.63
C ARG A 68 -1.79 -3.52 15.39
N GLU A 69 -2.08 -3.97 14.17
CA GLU A 69 -1.98 -5.39 13.82
C GLU A 69 -0.52 -5.82 13.63
N VAL A 70 0.34 -4.95 13.09
CA VAL A 70 1.77 -5.21 12.89
C VAL A 70 2.53 -5.20 14.22
N GLU A 71 2.13 -4.33 15.15
CA GLU A 71 2.73 -4.20 16.48
C GLU A 71 2.26 -5.31 17.45
N SER A 72 1.17 -5.99 17.12
CA SER A 72 0.63 -7.09 17.92
C SER A 72 1.32 -8.42 17.58
N PRO A 73 1.79 -9.20 18.57
CA PRO A 73 2.30 -10.54 18.35
C PRO A 73 1.19 -11.58 18.13
N ARG A 74 -0.08 -11.21 18.33
CA ARG A 74 -1.24 -12.11 18.17
C ARG A 74 -1.67 -12.23 16.70
N PRO A 75 -2.31 -13.34 16.31
CA PRO A 75 -2.98 -13.45 15.01
C PRO A 75 -3.90 -12.25 14.74
N SER A 76 -3.86 -11.76 13.51
CA SER A 76 -4.64 -10.63 13.05
C SER A 76 -6.04 -11.08 12.61
N TYR A 77 -6.99 -11.11 13.55
CA TYR A 77 -8.40 -11.33 13.24
C TYR A 77 -9.14 -10.00 13.06
N THR A 78 -9.86 -9.86 11.96
CA THR A 78 -10.61 -8.63 11.65
C THR A 78 -11.63 -8.28 12.75
N VAL A 79 -12.24 -9.29 13.39
CA VAL A 79 -13.19 -9.07 14.49
C VAL A 79 -12.53 -8.38 15.69
N ASP A 80 -11.32 -8.79 16.07
CA ASP A 80 -10.56 -8.18 17.16
C ASP A 80 -10.19 -6.73 16.84
N THR A 81 -9.77 -6.49 15.60
CA THR A 81 -9.44 -5.15 15.10
C THR A 81 -10.65 -4.22 15.12
N LEU A 82 -11.80 -4.69 14.63
CA LEU A 82 -13.03 -3.90 14.64
C LEU A 82 -13.55 -3.68 16.06
N ALA A 83 -13.44 -4.65 16.96
CA ALA A 83 -13.82 -4.50 18.36
C ALA A 83 -12.96 -3.45 19.06
N ALA A 84 -11.64 -3.47 18.84
CA ALA A 84 -10.73 -2.47 19.36
C ALA A 84 -11.04 -1.06 18.82
N LEU A 85 -11.33 -0.94 17.51
CA LEU A 85 -11.75 0.32 16.90
C LEU A 85 -13.09 0.82 17.45
N ARG A 86 -14.05 -0.08 17.68
CA ARG A 86 -15.35 0.24 18.26
C ARG A 86 -15.21 0.76 19.69
N ALA A 87 -14.34 0.14 20.49
CA ALA A 87 -14.03 0.62 21.83
C ALA A 87 -13.36 2.00 21.85
N GLU A 88 -12.51 2.30 20.86
CA GLU A 88 -11.84 3.59 20.70
C GLU A 88 -12.80 4.70 20.21
N LEU A 89 -13.66 4.40 19.25
CA LEU A 89 -14.52 5.39 18.55
C LEU A 89 -15.89 5.56 19.20
N GLY A 90 -16.31 4.64 20.07
CA GLY A 90 -17.62 4.65 20.73
C GLY A 90 -18.73 3.94 19.93
N SER A 91 -19.89 3.77 20.57
CA SER A 91 -21.02 3.01 20.02
C SER A 91 -21.74 3.70 18.88
N GLU A 92 -21.72 5.03 18.83
CA GLU A 92 -22.55 5.81 17.91
C GLU A 92 -21.86 6.15 16.58
N GLN A 93 -20.53 6.17 16.56
CA GLN A 93 -19.77 6.57 15.36
C GLN A 93 -19.91 5.51 14.26
N PRO A 94 -20.35 5.85 13.04
CA PRO A 94 -20.40 4.88 11.95
C PRO A 94 -19.00 4.36 11.60
N LEU A 95 -18.85 3.04 11.57
CA LEU A 95 -17.60 2.37 11.19
C LEU A 95 -17.81 1.56 9.93
N TRP A 96 -16.87 1.65 8.98
CA TRP A 96 -16.94 0.97 7.70
C TRP A 96 -15.74 0.04 7.47
N LEU A 97 -16.02 -1.24 7.28
CA LEU A 97 -15.05 -2.21 6.77
C LEU A 97 -15.09 -2.18 5.23
N LEU A 98 -14.04 -1.66 4.62
CA LEU A 98 -13.87 -1.61 3.15
C LEU A 98 -13.23 -2.91 2.66
N LEU A 99 -13.91 -3.64 1.77
CA LEU A 99 -13.46 -4.92 1.22
C LEU A 99 -13.51 -4.95 -0.30
N GLY A 100 -12.58 -5.70 -0.92
CA GLY A 100 -12.73 -6.16 -2.30
C GLY A 100 -13.71 -7.32 -2.41
N ALA A 101 -14.27 -7.54 -3.60
CA ALA A 101 -15.20 -8.64 -3.87
C ALA A 101 -14.66 -10.02 -3.45
N ASP A 102 -13.39 -10.34 -3.74
CA ASP A 102 -12.82 -11.66 -3.41
C ASP A 102 -12.70 -11.88 -1.89
N ALA A 103 -12.29 -10.85 -1.16
CA ALA A 103 -12.23 -10.89 0.30
C ALA A 103 -13.62 -11.06 0.92
N PHE A 104 -14.62 -10.40 0.33
CA PHE A 104 -16.00 -10.51 0.77
C PHE A 104 -16.62 -11.88 0.46
N LEU A 105 -16.35 -12.48 -0.70
CA LEU A 105 -16.79 -13.85 -1.00
C LEU A 105 -16.16 -14.89 -0.05
N ALA A 106 -14.95 -14.63 0.43
CA ALA A 106 -14.27 -15.43 1.43
C ALA A 106 -14.68 -15.11 2.87
N LEU A 107 -15.54 -14.11 3.11
CA LEU A 107 -15.91 -13.66 4.46
C LEU A 107 -16.39 -14.80 5.38
N PRO A 108 -17.18 -15.80 4.93
CA PRO A 108 -17.63 -16.88 5.81
C PRO A 108 -16.53 -17.80 6.35
N THR A 109 -15.31 -17.72 5.81
CA THR A 109 -14.15 -18.48 6.32
C THR A 109 -13.40 -17.73 7.43
N TRP A 110 -13.74 -16.47 7.70
CA TRP A 110 -13.05 -15.64 8.68
C TRP A 110 -13.54 -15.97 10.10
N HIS A 111 -12.64 -15.81 11.07
CA HIS A 111 -12.95 -15.95 12.49
C HIS A 111 -14.10 -15.02 12.90
N GLU A 112 -15.15 -15.61 13.46
CA GLU A 112 -16.35 -14.91 13.97
C GLU A 112 -16.96 -13.91 12.98
N TRP A 113 -16.94 -14.23 11.69
CA TRP A 113 -17.31 -13.31 10.61
C TRP A 113 -18.69 -12.64 10.74
N ARG A 114 -19.64 -13.27 11.44
CA ARG A 114 -20.98 -12.68 11.69
C ARG A 114 -20.94 -11.49 12.64
N GLN A 115 -20.04 -11.49 13.63
CA GLN A 115 -19.89 -10.35 14.54
C GLN A 115 -19.39 -9.09 13.83
N LEU A 116 -18.76 -9.23 12.66
CA LEU A 116 -18.31 -8.08 11.86
C LEU A 116 -19.48 -7.14 11.53
N PHE A 117 -20.69 -7.67 11.32
CA PHE A 117 -21.87 -6.87 11.06
C PHE A 117 -22.35 -6.08 12.30
N GLU A 118 -22.06 -6.55 13.51
CA GLU A 118 -22.40 -5.83 14.73
C GLU A 118 -21.39 -4.70 15.01
N LEU A 119 -20.16 -4.86 14.53
CA LEU A 119 -19.07 -3.92 14.79
C LEU A 119 -18.94 -2.83 13.72
N ALA A 120 -19.31 -3.11 12.47
CA ALA A 120 -19.19 -2.16 11.37
C ALA A 120 -20.26 -2.39 10.28
N HIS A 121 -20.48 -1.37 9.45
CA HIS A 121 -21.03 -1.58 8.11
C HIS A 121 -19.93 -2.16 7.20
N ILE A 122 -20.32 -2.91 6.17
CA ILE A 122 -19.40 -3.49 5.20
C ILE A 122 -19.66 -2.84 3.84
N ALA A 123 -18.64 -2.20 3.28
CA ALA A 123 -18.66 -1.69 1.91
C ALA A 123 -17.79 -2.58 1.01
N VAL A 124 -18.41 -3.13 -0.03
CA VAL A 124 -17.77 -4.08 -0.94
C VAL A 124 -17.57 -3.44 -2.30
N ALA A 125 -16.31 -3.40 -2.72
CA ALA A 125 -15.90 -2.98 -4.04
C ALA A 125 -16.19 -4.08 -5.07
N ALA A 126 -17.23 -3.90 -5.87
CA ALA A 126 -17.56 -4.75 -7.00
C ALA A 126 -16.86 -4.19 -8.26
N ARG A 127 -15.90 -4.95 -8.80
CA ARG A 127 -15.30 -4.64 -10.10
C ARG A 127 -16.37 -4.83 -11.21
N PRO A 128 -16.31 -4.08 -12.31
CA PRO A 128 -17.10 -4.36 -13.50
C PRO A 128 -16.90 -5.81 -13.98
N GLY A 129 -17.99 -6.56 -14.18
CA GLY A 129 -17.94 -7.98 -14.51
C GLY A 129 -17.64 -8.90 -13.32
N ALA A 130 -17.50 -8.38 -12.09
CA ALA A 130 -17.30 -9.21 -10.91
C ALA A 130 -18.50 -10.12 -10.69
N ARG A 131 -18.18 -11.42 -10.53
CA ARG A 131 -19.09 -12.49 -10.15
C ARG A 131 -19.96 -12.16 -8.94
N LEU A 132 -19.54 -11.25 -8.07
CA LEU A 132 -20.31 -10.82 -6.91
C LEU A 132 -21.69 -10.26 -7.25
N LEU A 133 -21.85 -9.64 -8.43
CA LEU A 133 -23.14 -9.16 -8.92
C LEU A 133 -23.93 -10.26 -9.65
N GLN A 134 -23.34 -11.45 -9.82
CA GLN A 134 -23.97 -12.65 -10.37
C GLN A 134 -24.34 -13.55 -9.18
N SER A 135 -25.63 -13.82 -9.01
CA SER A 135 -26.24 -14.42 -7.81
C SER A 135 -25.73 -15.82 -7.41
N ASP A 136 -25.00 -16.47 -8.30
CA ASP A 136 -24.64 -17.88 -8.32
C ASP A 136 -23.24 -18.16 -7.72
N VAL A 137 -22.48 -17.13 -7.36
CA VAL A 137 -21.11 -17.28 -6.84
C VAL A 137 -21.02 -16.97 -5.33
N MET A 138 -22.01 -16.29 -4.77
CA MET A 138 -22.05 -15.98 -3.35
C MET A 138 -22.50 -17.20 -2.53
N PRO A 139 -21.77 -17.60 -1.46
CA PRO A 139 -22.25 -18.64 -0.57
C PRO A 139 -23.64 -18.30 0.00
N GLU A 140 -24.57 -19.26 0.03
CA GLU A 140 -25.95 -19.02 0.47
C GLU A 140 -26.03 -18.41 1.89
N ILE A 141 -25.13 -18.82 2.79
CA ILE A 141 -25.01 -18.24 4.13
C ILE A 141 -24.68 -16.74 4.11
N LEU A 142 -23.86 -16.29 3.15
CA LEU A 142 -23.50 -14.89 2.98
C LEU A 142 -24.63 -14.11 2.30
N LYS A 143 -25.29 -14.73 1.32
CA LYS A 143 -26.43 -14.15 0.59
C LYS A 143 -27.60 -13.82 1.51
N ASN A 144 -27.88 -14.68 2.48
CA ASN A 144 -28.90 -14.42 3.50
C ASN A 144 -28.58 -13.17 4.35
N GLU A 145 -27.33 -13.05 4.83
CA GLU A 145 -26.89 -11.87 5.59
C GLU A 145 -26.96 -10.60 4.74
N VAL A 146 -26.50 -10.66 3.48
CA VAL A 146 -26.56 -9.51 2.57
C VAL A 146 -27.99 -9.06 2.34
N SER A 147 -28.91 -9.98 2.08
CA SER A 147 -30.32 -9.66 1.78
C SER A 147 -31.03 -9.02 2.98
N GLN A 148 -30.64 -9.37 4.20
CA GLN A 148 -31.19 -8.79 5.43
C GLN A 148 -30.59 -7.42 5.78
N ARG A 149 -29.42 -7.10 5.22
CA ARG A 149 -28.59 -5.94 5.63
C ARG A 149 -28.39 -4.91 4.54
N GLN A 150 -28.85 -5.18 3.32
CA GLN A 150 -28.89 -4.19 2.26
C GLN A 150 -29.94 -3.14 2.60
N PRO A 151 -29.58 -1.84 2.60
CA PRO A 151 -30.56 -0.78 2.78
C PRO A 151 -31.57 -0.82 1.64
N VAL A 152 -32.86 -0.86 2.00
CA VAL A 152 -33.96 -1.05 1.02
C VAL A 152 -34.27 0.25 0.26
N ASP A 153 -34.02 1.43 0.83
CA ASP A 153 -34.00 2.73 0.15
C ASP A 153 -33.42 3.78 1.12
N GLY A 154 -32.58 4.71 0.64
CA GLY A 154 -32.04 5.82 1.44
C GLY A 154 -30.62 5.62 2.02
N PRO A 155 -30.10 6.63 2.76
CA PRO A 155 -28.76 6.59 3.34
C PRO A 155 -28.66 5.52 4.44
N VAL A 156 -27.50 4.88 4.55
CA VAL A 156 -27.22 3.95 5.64
C VAL A 156 -27.24 4.70 6.98
N SER A 157 -28.02 4.18 7.92
CA SER A 157 -28.22 4.74 9.25
C SER A 157 -27.66 3.81 10.33
N GLY A 158 -27.29 4.39 11.46
CA GLY A 158 -26.72 3.69 12.60
C GLY A 158 -25.20 3.52 12.54
N PRO A 159 -24.61 2.85 13.54
CA PRO A 159 -23.16 2.74 13.67
C PRO A 159 -22.55 1.53 12.94
N ALA A 160 -23.36 0.50 12.65
CA ALA A 160 -22.98 -0.78 12.05
C ALA A 160 -24.18 -1.52 11.44
N GLY A 161 -23.95 -2.67 10.79
CA GLY A 161 -25.02 -3.62 10.45
C GLY A 161 -25.41 -3.69 8.99
N SER A 162 -25.02 -2.70 8.18
CA SER A 162 -25.41 -2.62 6.76
C SER A 162 -24.35 -3.15 5.82
N VAL A 163 -24.78 -3.69 4.68
CA VAL A 163 -23.88 -4.11 3.60
C VAL A 163 -24.17 -3.31 2.34
N LEU A 164 -23.16 -2.64 1.80
CA LEU A 164 -23.23 -1.87 0.56
C LEU A 164 -22.33 -2.48 -0.52
N LEU A 165 -22.92 -2.74 -1.69
CA LEU A 165 -22.16 -3.09 -2.88
C LEU A 165 -21.96 -1.82 -3.72
N ARG A 166 -20.71 -1.43 -3.94
CA ARG A 166 -20.34 -0.27 -4.75
C ARG A 166 -19.66 -0.73 -6.03
N LYS A 167 -20.17 -0.30 -7.17
CA LYS A 167 -19.45 -0.40 -8.45
C LYS A 167 -18.28 0.57 -8.40
N MET A 168 -17.10 0.08 -8.77
CA MET A 168 -15.87 0.88 -8.76
C MET A 168 -15.26 1.00 -10.14
N THR A 169 -14.39 1.99 -10.33
CA THR A 169 -13.58 2.07 -11.55
C THR A 169 -12.65 0.83 -11.61
N PRO A 170 -12.65 0.08 -12.73
CA PRO A 170 -11.82 -1.11 -12.84
C PRO A 170 -10.35 -0.73 -12.90
N LEU A 171 -9.58 -1.13 -11.89
CA LEU A 171 -8.13 -1.27 -11.99
C LEU A 171 -7.81 -2.76 -11.81
N ASP A 172 -7.48 -3.44 -12.90
CA ASP A 172 -7.09 -4.85 -12.84
C ASP A 172 -5.63 -5.01 -12.41
N ILE A 173 -5.40 -4.62 -11.15
CA ILE A 173 -4.10 -4.69 -10.50
C ILE A 173 -4.24 -5.61 -9.29
N SER A 174 -3.37 -6.61 -9.21
CA SER A 174 -3.30 -7.51 -8.06
C SER A 174 -1.87 -7.65 -7.55
N ALA A 175 -1.73 -7.77 -6.24
CA ALA A 175 -0.45 -8.01 -5.60
C ALA A 175 0.23 -9.29 -6.14
N THR A 176 -0.53 -10.35 -6.44
CA THR A 176 0.00 -11.57 -7.06
C THR A 176 0.58 -11.30 -8.45
N ALA A 177 -0.15 -10.63 -9.34
CA ALA A 177 0.36 -10.30 -10.67
C ALA A 177 1.59 -9.37 -10.61
N ILE A 178 1.64 -8.47 -9.63
CA ILE A 178 2.82 -7.63 -9.36
C ILE A 178 4.01 -8.50 -8.94
N ARG A 179 3.83 -9.38 -7.94
CA ARG A 179 4.89 -10.30 -7.50
C ARG A 179 5.36 -11.21 -8.63
N ASP A 180 4.45 -11.75 -9.44
CA ASP A 180 4.79 -12.60 -10.59
C ASP A 180 5.53 -11.82 -11.69
N THR A 181 5.17 -10.55 -11.89
CA THR A 181 5.88 -9.65 -12.81
C THR A 181 7.30 -9.40 -12.31
N LEU A 182 7.45 -9.03 -11.03
CA LEU A 182 8.76 -8.79 -10.41
C LEU A 182 9.64 -10.05 -10.39
N ALA A 183 9.06 -11.22 -10.10
CA ALA A 183 9.76 -12.51 -10.09
C ALA A 183 10.29 -12.90 -11.48
N ARG A 184 9.66 -12.40 -12.55
CA ARG A 184 10.09 -12.58 -13.95
C ARG A 184 10.96 -11.43 -14.46
N HIS A 185 11.49 -10.59 -13.57
CA HIS A 185 12.27 -9.39 -13.93
C HIS A 185 11.51 -8.40 -14.82
N GLY A 186 10.18 -8.40 -14.74
CA GLY A 186 9.32 -7.43 -15.41
C GLY A 186 9.14 -6.16 -14.58
N SER A 187 8.74 -5.07 -15.24
CA SER A 187 8.49 -3.79 -14.59
C SER A 187 7.10 -3.74 -13.93
N ALA A 188 7.07 -3.40 -12.63
CA ALA A 188 5.83 -3.08 -11.91
C ALA A 188 5.51 -1.57 -11.90
N ARG A 189 6.21 -0.78 -12.73
CA ARG A 189 5.98 0.67 -12.85
C ARG A 189 4.52 0.95 -13.26
N TYR A 190 3.95 2.00 -12.69
CA TYR A 190 2.53 2.37 -12.86
C TYR A 190 1.51 1.38 -12.27
N LEU A 191 1.96 0.30 -11.61
CA LEU A 191 1.12 -0.58 -10.80
C LEU A 191 1.23 -0.24 -9.31
N LEU A 192 2.38 0.32 -8.91
CA LEU A 192 2.75 0.71 -7.55
C LEU A 192 3.02 2.22 -7.46
N PRO A 193 2.82 2.84 -6.29
CA PRO A 193 3.34 4.20 -6.03
C PRO A 193 4.86 4.26 -6.08
N ASP A 194 5.43 5.37 -6.55
CA ASP A 194 6.87 5.57 -6.67
C ASP A 194 7.50 5.90 -5.30
N ALA A 195 8.20 4.97 -4.63
CA ALA A 195 8.93 5.28 -3.38
C ALA A 195 10.20 4.42 -3.11
N VAL A 196 11.37 5.10 -3.14
CA VAL A 196 12.75 4.91 -2.54
C VAL A 196 13.28 3.50 -2.21
N LEU A 197 14.55 3.25 -2.57
CA LEU A 197 15.32 2.02 -2.29
C LEU A 197 16.29 2.20 -1.08
N ASP A 198 16.44 1.17 -0.24
CA ASP A 198 17.40 1.12 0.88
C ASP A 198 18.67 0.37 0.44
N THR A 199 19.87 0.90 0.69
CA THR A 199 21.13 0.35 0.12
C THR A 199 22.24 0.08 1.13
N GLY A 200 22.03 0.31 2.43
CA GLY A 200 23.11 0.39 3.42
C GLY A 200 23.74 -0.94 3.81
N LYS A 201 23.23 -2.04 3.26
CA LYS A 201 23.80 -3.39 3.39
C LYS A 201 24.55 -3.84 2.13
N LEU A 202 24.59 -3.00 1.09
CA LEU A 202 25.14 -3.33 -0.23
C LEU A 202 26.52 -2.72 -0.48
N THR A 203 26.82 -1.59 0.15
CA THR A 203 28.08 -0.87 -0.01
C THR A 203 28.43 -0.14 1.29
N SER A 204 29.73 0.03 1.56
CA SER A 204 30.23 0.86 2.67
C SER A 204 30.38 2.34 2.28
N LEU A 205 29.98 2.70 1.05
CA LEU A 205 30.14 4.05 0.50
C LEU A 205 28.96 4.97 0.84
N PHE A 206 27.75 4.42 1.03
CA PHE A 206 26.54 5.15 1.40
C PHE A 206 25.44 4.18 1.90
N GLU A 207 24.57 4.64 2.79
CA GLU A 207 23.51 3.86 3.41
C GLU A 207 22.18 3.84 2.62
N ARG A 208 21.85 4.87 1.84
CA ARG A 208 20.57 4.93 1.13
C ARG A 208 20.69 5.56 -0.24
N MET A 209 19.86 5.11 -1.18
CA MET A 209 19.79 5.66 -2.53
C MET A 209 18.40 6.22 -2.82
N VAL A 210 18.34 7.51 -3.09
CA VAL A 210 17.11 8.20 -3.51
C VAL A 210 17.16 8.41 -5.01
N ILE A 211 16.17 7.90 -5.75
CA ILE A 211 16.06 8.14 -7.19
C ILE A 211 14.79 8.96 -7.46
N ALA A 212 15.01 10.21 -7.87
CA ALA A 212 13.99 11.19 -8.20
C ALA A 212 13.98 11.48 -9.71
N SER A 213 12.83 11.93 -10.22
CA SER A 213 12.69 12.27 -11.64
C SER A 213 12.35 13.75 -11.83
N GLY A 214 13.08 14.41 -12.73
CA GLY A 214 12.71 15.73 -13.28
C GLY A 214 12.08 15.56 -14.67
N THR A 215 11.14 16.42 -15.04
CA THR A 215 10.48 16.39 -16.36
C THR A 215 11.25 17.14 -17.45
N SER A 216 12.30 17.87 -17.08
CA SER A 216 13.22 18.58 -17.99
C SER A 216 14.58 18.77 -17.34
N ASN A 217 15.62 19.02 -18.13
CA ASN A 217 16.98 19.22 -17.61
C ASN A 217 17.05 20.36 -16.59
N ARG A 218 16.26 21.43 -16.82
CA ARG A 218 16.12 22.55 -15.88
C ARG A 218 15.51 22.10 -14.56
N GLN A 219 14.47 21.26 -14.59
CA GLN A 219 13.83 20.76 -13.38
C GLN A 219 14.73 19.79 -12.62
N THR A 220 15.46 18.93 -13.32
CA THR A 220 16.45 18.02 -12.72
C THR A 220 17.49 18.80 -11.92
N ARG A 221 18.07 19.85 -12.52
CA ARG A 221 19.03 20.74 -11.83
C ARG A 221 18.38 21.46 -10.65
N ALA A 222 17.20 22.04 -10.84
CA ALA A 222 16.50 22.76 -9.78
C ALA A 222 16.15 21.86 -8.57
N LEU A 223 15.76 20.61 -8.82
CA LEU A 223 15.53 19.62 -7.77
C LEU A 223 16.83 19.30 -7.02
N ALA A 224 17.92 19.06 -7.76
CA ALA A 224 19.22 18.76 -7.15
C ALA A 224 19.75 19.94 -6.33
N ASP A 225 19.64 21.15 -6.84
CA ASP A 225 20.04 22.37 -6.14
C ASP A 225 19.21 22.65 -4.91
N ASN A 226 17.90 22.40 -4.97
CA ASN A 226 17.03 22.56 -3.80
C ASN A 226 17.43 21.59 -2.68
N VAL A 227 17.69 20.31 -3.02
CA VAL A 227 18.21 19.34 -2.05
C VAL A 227 19.53 19.85 -1.45
N ARG A 228 20.45 20.33 -2.27
CA ARG A 228 21.75 20.88 -1.82
C ARG A 228 21.59 22.07 -0.87
N ILE A 229 20.74 23.02 -1.22
CA ILE A 229 20.45 24.21 -0.40
C ILE A 229 19.87 23.77 0.95
N LYS A 230 18.90 22.85 0.94
CA LYS A 230 18.26 22.35 2.16
C LYS A 230 19.24 21.60 3.08
N MET A 231 20.18 20.84 2.52
CA MET A 231 21.21 20.17 3.32
C MET A 231 22.19 21.17 3.93
N LYS A 232 22.61 22.20 3.18
CA LYS A 232 23.44 23.28 3.74
C LYS A 232 22.72 24.07 4.83
N GLU A 233 21.44 24.40 4.64
CA GLU A 233 20.61 25.06 5.65
C GLU A 233 20.46 24.22 6.93
N ALA A 234 20.42 22.89 6.79
CA ALA A 234 20.37 21.96 7.92
C ALA A 234 21.73 21.76 8.62
N GLY A 235 22.82 22.31 8.07
CA GLY A 235 24.17 22.08 8.58
C GLY A 235 24.72 20.68 8.30
N GLU A 236 24.10 19.95 7.37
CA GLU A 236 24.46 18.59 7.00
C GLU A 236 25.56 18.55 5.94
N TYR A 237 26.23 17.41 5.82
CA TYR A 237 27.26 17.20 4.80
C TYR A 237 26.69 17.29 3.39
N VAL A 238 27.39 18.03 2.53
CA VAL A 238 27.13 18.11 1.10
C VAL A 238 28.45 17.85 0.39
N GLY A 239 28.56 16.66 -0.19
CA GLY A 239 29.71 16.22 -0.95
C GLY A 239 29.67 16.71 -2.40
N ASN A 240 30.26 15.91 -3.29
CA ASN A 240 30.36 16.24 -4.69
C ASN A 240 29.01 16.12 -5.42
N THR A 241 28.91 16.85 -6.53
CA THR A 241 27.76 16.80 -7.44
C THR A 241 28.27 16.57 -8.85
N GLU A 242 27.67 15.61 -9.57
CA GLU A 242 28.06 15.26 -10.94
C GLU A 242 26.88 15.40 -11.91
N GLY A 243 27.16 15.69 -13.18
CA GLY A 243 26.16 15.73 -14.26
C GLY A 243 25.27 16.99 -14.28
N GLU A 244 25.62 18.00 -13.49
CA GLU A 244 24.89 19.26 -13.39
C GLU A 244 24.89 20.03 -14.72
N GLU A 245 26.00 20.02 -15.46
CA GLU A 245 26.10 20.75 -16.74
C GLU A 245 25.10 20.25 -17.80
N THR A 246 24.81 18.93 -17.82
CA THR A 246 23.85 18.33 -18.76
C THR A 246 22.43 18.40 -18.18
N GLY A 247 22.26 18.15 -16.88
CA GLY A 247 20.96 18.08 -16.22
C GLY A 247 20.08 16.91 -16.66
N GLU A 248 20.62 15.98 -17.45
CA GLU A 248 19.90 14.75 -17.82
C GLU A 248 19.91 13.73 -16.68
N TRP A 249 21.01 13.71 -15.94
CA TRP A 249 21.18 12.96 -14.71
C TRP A 249 22.15 13.73 -13.83
N VAL A 250 21.68 14.15 -12.67
CA VAL A 250 22.45 14.78 -11.61
C VAL A 250 22.61 13.81 -10.46
N LEU A 251 23.84 13.58 -10.03
CA LEU A 251 24.18 12.78 -8.86
C LEU A 251 24.60 13.70 -7.72
N LEU A 252 24.00 13.55 -6.55
CA LEU A 252 24.40 14.23 -5.32
C LEU A 252 24.93 13.20 -4.33
N ASP A 253 26.16 13.42 -3.87
CA ASP A 253 26.73 12.72 -2.73
C ASP A 253 26.46 13.53 -1.45
N LEU A 254 25.67 12.94 -0.54
CA LEU A 254 25.37 13.50 0.78
C LEU A 254 25.95 12.62 1.90
N GLY A 255 27.01 11.86 1.62
CA GLY A 255 27.62 10.92 2.56
C GLY A 255 26.84 9.62 2.61
N ASP A 256 26.11 9.39 3.71
CA ASP A 256 25.31 8.17 3.90
C ASP A 256 24.10 8.10 2.97
N VAL A 257 23.80 9.14 2.21
CA VAL A 257 22.72 9.15 1.22
C VAL A 257 23.23 9.64 -0.11
N ILE A 258 22.95 8.88 -1.16
CA ILE A 258 23.16 9.32 -2.54
C ILE A 258 21.81 9.62 -3.18
N VAL A 259 21.72 10.76 -3.87
CA VAL A 259 20.52 11.17 -4.60
C VAL A 259 20.80 11.23 -6.10
N HIS A 260 20.08 10.42 -6.87
CA HIS A 260 20.04 10.48 -8.32
C HIS A 260 18.80 11.27 -8.73
N VAL A 261 18.99 12.38 -9.44
CA VAL A 261 17.89 13.10 -10.09
C VAL A 261 18.06 12.93 -11.59
N MET A 262 17.10 12.31 -12.27
CA MET A 262 17.24 11.93 -13.67
C MET A 262 16.03 12.35 -14.51
N LEU A 263 16.22 12.50 -15.82
CA LEU A 263 15.11 12.46 -16.76
C LEU A 263 14.50 11.04 -16.81
N PRO A 264 13.20 10.90 -17.13
CA PRO A 264 12.56 9.59 -17.22
C PRO A 264 13.23 8.64 -18.22
N ALA A 265 13.72 9.18 -19.34
CA ALA A 265 14.45 8.43 -20.36
C ALA A 265 15.78 7.89 -19.82
N THR A 266 16.59 8.75 -19.18
CA THR A 266 17.88 8.40 -18.58
C THR A 266 17.72 7.39 -17.45
N ARG A 267 16.73 7.60 -16.57
CA ARG A 267 16.37 6.67 -15.49
C ARG A 267 15.99 5.30 -16.03
N THR A 268 15.22 5.26 -17.12
CA THR A 268 14.82 4.00 -17.77
C THR A 268 16.00 3.31 -18.44
N HIS A 269 16.91 4.06 -19.05
CA HIS A 269 18.09 3.52 -19.74
C HIS A 269 19.09 2.88 -18.76
N TYR A 270 19.41 3.56 -17.65
CA TYR A 270 20.40 3.09 -16.68
C TYR A 270 19.81 2.17 -15.60
N ASN A 271 18.52 2.30 -15.29
CA ASN A 271 17.73 1.38 -14.45
C ASN A 271 18.45 0.95 -13.17
N LEU A 272 18.97 1.93 -12.43
CA LEU A 272 19.75 1.72 -11.21
C LEU A 272 18.94 0.97 -10.15
N GLU A 273 17.63 1.10 -10.18
CA GLU A 273 16.72 0.37 -9.31
C GLU A 273 16.88 -1.14 -9.42
N GLU A 274 16.97 -1.66 -10.65
CA GLU A 274 17.15 -3.09 -10.89
C GLU A 274 18.58 -3.54 -10.59
N LEU A 275 19.58 -2.73 -10.96
CA LEU A 275 20.99 -3.04 -10.76
C LEU A 275 21.34 -3.20 -9.27
N TRP A 276 20.86 -2.28 -8.44
CA TRP A 276 21.08 -2.31 -7.00
C TRP A 276 20.14 -3.30 -6.29
N GLY A 277 18.90 -3.46 -6.77
CA GLY A 277 17.98 -4.48 -6.24
C GLY A 277 18.43 -5.92 -6.53
N ALA A 278 19.05 -6.18 -7.67
CA ALA A 278 19.59 -7.49 -8.02
C ALA A 278 20.83 -7.85 -7.18
N ALA A 279 21.68 -6.87 -6.86
CA ALA A 279 22.83 -7.05 -5.96
C ALA A 279 22.38 -7.41 -4.53
N GLU A 280 21.28 -6.80 -4.06
CA GLU A 280 20.66 -7.13 -2.78
C GLU A 280 20.13 -8.56 -2.73
N ALA A 281 19.42 -8.98 -3.77
CA ALA A 281 18.87 -10.33 -3.89
C ALA A 281 19.96 -11.42 -4.08
N ALA A 282 21.03 -11.13 -4.82
CA ALA A 282 22.13 -12.07 -5.05
C ALA A 282 22.92 -12.36 -3.76
N ARG A 283 23.10 -11.36 -2.89
CA ARG A 283 23.87 -11.51 -1.65
C ARG A 283 23.05 -12.13 -0.52
N ALA A 284 21.74 -11.86 -0.43
CA ALA A 284 20.84 -12.54 0.49
C ALA A 284 20.86 -14.07 0.29
N ARG A 285 20.94 -14.53 -0.96
CA ARG A 285 21.09 -15.95 -1.32
C ARG A 285 22.45 -16.54 -0.91
N HIS A 286 23.51 -15.74 -0.85
CA HIS A 286 24.84 -16.20 -0.44
C HIS A 286 24.95 -16.34 1.09
N ILE A 287 24.35 -15.41 1.85
CA ILE A 287 24.31 -15.47 3.32
C ILE A 287 23.48 -16.68 3.81
N GLN A 288 22.46 -17.11 3.05
CA GLN A 288 21.68 -18.32 3.34
C GLN A 288 22.38 -19.63 2.99
N ALA A 289 23.46 -19.60 2.21
CA ALA A 289 24.20 -20.79 1.79
C ALA A 289 25.38 -21.14 2.73
N ASP A 290 25.82 -20.19 3.56
CA ASP A 290 26.93 -20.33 4.51
C ASP A 290 26.48 -20.58 5.98
N HIS A 291 25.21 -20.96 6.18
CA HIS A 291 24.64 -21.34 7.49
C HIS A 291 23.97 -22.71 7.46
#